data_AF-A0A7S4B318-F1
#
_entry.id   AF-A0A7S4B318-F1
#
_cell.length_a   1.000
_cell.length_b   1.000
_cell.length_c   1.000
_cell.angle_alpha   90.00
_cell.angle_beta   90.00
_cell.angle_gamma   90.00
#
_symmetry.space_group_name_H-M   'P 1'
#
loop_
_entity.id
_entity.type
_entity.pdbx_description
1 polymer ?
#
loop_
_entity_poly.entity_id
_entity_poly.type
_entity_poly.pdbx_seq_one_letter_code
_entity_poly.pdbx_strand_id
1 'polypeptide(L)'
;MREEPGQVQVRPEVAQRLVKTIRQISSEFVDAPVVLEQACHLPIASGGDPVIGRAPALQNAFVATGHSCWGILNAPATGVAIAEMIVDGKSSSVDVSAFDPSKFM
;
A
#
# COMPACT_ATOMS: atom_id res chain seq x y z
N MET A 1 0.64 11.64 -18.34
CA MET A 1 0.75 10.20 -18.61
C MET A 1 -0.18 9.51 -17.61
N ARG A 2 -1.24 8.84 -18.06
CA ARG A 2 -2.08 8.02 -17.18
C ARG A 2 -1.47 6.62 -17.22
N GLU A 3 -1.03 6.11 -16.09
CA GLU A 3 -0.64 4.71 -15.97
C GLU A 3 -1.91 3.90 -15.64
N GLU A 4 -2.18 2.85 -16.42
CA GLU A 4 -3.33 1.97 -16.17
C GLU A 4 -2.90 0.74 -15.35
N PRO A 5 -3.78 0.18 -14.49
CA PRO A 5 -3.51 -1.07 -13.78
C PRO A 5 -3.06 -2.19 -14.73
N GLY A 6 -2.02 -2.92 -14.34
CA GLY A 6 -1.48 -4.03 -15.13
C GLY A 6 -0.53 -3.63 -16.26
N GLN A 7 -0.29 -2.34 -16.49
CA GLN A 7 0.71 -1.87 -17.47
C GLN A 7 2.12 -1.71 -16.90
N VAL A 8 2.29 -1.92 -15.59
CA VAL A 8 3.62 -1.86 -14.97
C VAL A 8 4.47 -3.00 -15.52
N GLN A 9 5.61 -2.64 -16.09
CA GLN A 9 6.50 -3.60 -16.73
C GLN A 9 7.04 -4.61 -15.71
N VAL A 10 6.79 -5.90 -15.98
CA VAL A 10 7.38 -7.01 -15.22
C VAL A 10 8.87 -7.08 -15.53
N ARG A 11 9.66 -7.28 -14.49
CA ARG A 11 11.09 -7.59 -14.57
C ARG A 11 11.27 -9.11 -14.62
N PRO A 12 11.60 -9.72 -15.79
CA PRO A 12 11.62 -11.17 -15.94
C PRO A 12 12.58 -11.87 -14.97
N GLU A 13 13.71 -11.24 -14.67
CA GLU A 13 14.71 -11.77 -13.74
C GLU A 13 14.19 -11.86 -12.30
N VAL A 14 13.30 -10.94 -11.90
CA VAL A 14 12.66 -10.95 -10.58
C VAL A 14 11.59 -12.03 -10.52
N ALA A 15 10.75 -12.14 -11.56
CA ALA A 15 9.72 -13.17 -11.66
C ALA A 15 10.33 -14.58 -11.63
N GLN A 16 11.37 -14.82 -12.43
CA GLN A 16 12.12 -16.09 -12.45
C GLN A 16 12.72 -16.42 -11.09
N ARG A 17 13.26 -15.42 -10.37
CA ARG A 17 13.78 -15.62 -9.01
C ARG A 17 12.67 -16.03 -8.05
N LEU A 18 11.50 -15.39 -8.08
CA LEU A 18 10.35 -15.76 -7.25
C LEU A 18 9.89 -17.18 -7.52
N VAL A 19 9.78 -17.57 -8.80
CA VAL A 19 9.39 -18.93 -9.22
C VAL A 19 10.42 -19.96 -8.75
N LYS A 20 11.73 -19.66 -8.88
CA LYS A 20 12.78 -20.54 -8.38
C LYS A 20 12.69 -20.73 -6.87
N THR A 21 12.45 -19.65 -6.12
CA THR A 21 12.33 -19.72 -4.65
C THR A 21 11.09 -20.49 -4.21
N ILE A 22 9.91 -20.25 -4.81
CA ILE A 22 8.69 -20.96 -4.38
C ILE A 22 8.75 -22.46 -4.65
N ARG A 23 9.41 -22.88 -5.75
CA ARG A 23 9.68 -24.29 -6.08
C ARG A 23 10.58 -24.99 -5.08
N GLN A 24 11.40 -24.24 -4.34
CA GLN A 24 12.26 -24.79 -3.29
C GLN A 24 11.53 -24.92 -1.94
N ILE A 25 10.38 -24.25 -1.77
CA ILE A 25 9.64 -24.21 -0.50
C ILE A 25 8.66 -25.38 -0.37
N SER A 26 8.04 -25.82 -1.47
CA SER A 26 7.07 -26.93 -1.44
C SER A 26 7.15 -27.77 -2.72
N SER A 27 7.04 -29.09 -2.55
CA SER A 27 6.98 -30.05 -3.66
C SER A 27 5.80 -29.81 -4.60
N GLU A 28 4.70 -29.27 -4.07
CA GLU A 28 3.49 -28.96 -4.85
C GLU A 28 3.74 -27.91 -5.94
N PHE A 29 4.79 -27.09 -5.80
CA PHE A 29 5.08 -26.02 -6.76
C PHE A 29 6.10 -26.40 -7.83
N VAL A 30 6.76 -27.57 -7.75
CA VAL A 30 7.86 -27.97 -8.64
C VAL A 30 7.44 -27.89 -10.12
N ASP A 31 6.33 -28.52 -10.47
CA ASP A 31 5.78 -28.55 -11.83
C ASP A 31 4.55 -27.64 -12.01
N ALA A 32 4.22 -26.83 -11.00
CA ALA A 32 3.09 -25.91 -11.09
C ALA A 32 3.33 -24.87 -12.21
N PRO A 33 2.36 -24.66 -13.12
CA PRO A 33 2.48 -23.67 -14.17
C PRO A 33 2.31 -22.25 -13.61
N VAL A 34 3.08 -21.31 -14.13
CA VAL A 34 2.87 -19.87 -13.86
C VAL A 34 1.73 -19.39 -14.73
N VAL A 35 0.61 -19.01 -14.11
CA VAL A 35 -0.59 -18.53 -14.82
C VAL A 35 -0.42 -17.07 -15.24
N LEU A 36 0.27 -16.27 -14.43
CA LEU A 36 0.37 -14.83 -14.60
C LEU A 36 1.61 -14.28 -13.90
N GLU A 37 2.32 -13.38 -14.57
CA GLU A 37 3.37 -12.56 -13.98
C GLU A 37 2.92 -11.10 -14.01
N GLN A 38 2.97 -10.42 -12.87
CA GLN A 38 2.52 -9.04 -12.72
C GLN A 38 3.44 -8.25 -11.81
N ALA A 39 3.45 -6.94 -12.05
CA ALA A 39 4.11 -5.95 -11.20
C ALA A 39 3.12 -4.83 -10.88
N CYS A 40 3.31 -4.22 -9.72
CA CYS A 40 2.54 -3.07 -9.24
C CYS A 40 3.47 -2.13 -8.48
N HIS A 41 3.02 -0.89 -8.31
CA HIS A 41 3.68 0.07 -7.44
C HIS A 41 3.37 -0.24 -5.97
N LEU A 42 4.40 -0.22 -5.13
CA LEU A 42 4.27 -0.38 -3.69
C LEU A 42 4.50 0.99 -3.04
N PRO A 43 3.45 1.73 -2.64
CA PRO A 43 3.63 3.03 -2.01
C PRO A 43 4.24 2.85 -0.63
N ILE A 44 5.43 3.44 -0.44
CA ILE A 44 6.18 3.44 0.81
C ILE A 44 6.54 4.89 1.11
N ALA A 45 6.20 5.36 2.32
CA ALA A 45 6.62 6.67 2.78
C ALA A 45 8.06 6.61 3.30
N SER A 46 8.78 7.74 3.28
CA SER A 46 10.20 7.82 3.62
C SER A 46 10.56 7.29 5.01
N GLY A 47 9.63 7.38 5.97
CA GLY A 47 9.79 6.88 7.34
C GLY A 47 9.41 5.39 7.54
N GLY A 48 8.91 4.70 6.51
CA GLY A 48 8.41 3.33 6.59
C GLY A 48 7.00 3.20 7.17
N ASP A 49 6.59 4.14 8.02
CA ASP A 49 5.22 4.25 8.53
C ASP A 49 4.28 4.93 7.52
N PRO A 50 2.98 4.57 7.49
CA PRO A 50 2.02 5.23 6.63
C PRO A 50 1.83 6.71 7.02
N VAL A 51 1.34 7.49 6.06
CA VAL A 51 0.97 8.90 6.24
C VAL A 51 -0.55 9.01 6.12
N ILE A 52 -1.21 9.31 7.23
CA ILE A 52 -2.68 9.27 7.37
C ILE A 52 -3.15 10.52 8.11
N GLY A 53 -3.95 11.33 7.44
CA GLY A 53 -4.59 12.49 8.07
C GLY A 53 -4.80 13.65 7.13
N ARG A 54 -5.03 14.84 7.69
CA ARG A 54 -5.24 16.06 6.92
C ARG A 54 -3.92 16.57 6.34
N ALA A 55 -3.93 16.96 5.07
CA ALA A 55 -2.75 17.55 4.45
C ALA A 55 -2.47 18.94 5.07
N PRO A 56 -1.21 19.23 5.46
CA PRO A 56 -0.85 20.56 5.96
C PRO A 56 -1.10 21.61 4.88
N ALA A 57 -1.46 22.82 5.30
CA ALA A 57 -1.75 23.98 4.43
C ALA A 57 -2.96 23.87 3.47
N LEU A 58 -3.69 22.74 3.44
CA LEU A 58 -4.88 22.57 2.59
C LEU A 58 -6.15 22.39 3.44
N GLN A 59 -7.23 23.08 3.08
CA GLN A 59 -8.44 23.08 3.91
C GLN A 59 -9.25 21.77 3.83
N ASN A 60 -9.37 21.19 2.64
CA ASN A 60 -10.24 20.05 2.37
C ASN A 60 -9.49 18.93 1.65
N ALA A 61 -8.26 18.64 2.11
CA ALA A 61 -7.42 17.59 1.54
C ALA A 61 -6.92 16.66 2.64
N PHE A 62 -6.96 15.37 2.33
CA PHE A 62 -6.55 14.29 3.22
C PHE A 62 -5.58 13.37 2.47
N VAL A 63 -4.66 12.76 3.20
CA VAL A 63 -3.68 11.82 2.71
C VAL A 63 -3.85 10.51 3.46
N ALA A 64 -3.80 9.40 2.75
CA ALA A 64 -3.82 8.05 3.28
C ALA A 64 -2.98 7.15 2.36
N THR A 65 -1.66 7.14 2.58
CA THR A 65 -0.71 6.47 1.69
C THR A 65 0.46 5.87 2.47
N GLY A 66 1.35 5.19 1.76
CA GLY A 66 2.62 4.72 2.32
C GLY A 66 2.53 3.44 3.14
N HIS A 67 1.40 2.73 3.11
CA HIS A 67 1.18 1.51 3.90
C HIS A 67 2.03 0.30 3.49
N SER A 68 2.87 0.39 2.45
CA SER A 68 3.71 -0.71 1.97
C SER A 68 2.88 -1.99 1.75
N CYS A 69 3.43 -3.16 2.05
CA CYS A 69 2.74 -4.44 1.93
C CYS A 69 1.56 -4.62 2.92
N TRP A 70 1.45 -3.76 3.93
CA TRP A 70 0.39 -3.82 4.95
C TRP A 70 -0.89 -3.10 4.52
N GLY A 71 -0.88 -2.40 3.37
CA GLY A 71 -2.01 -1.62 2.90
C GLY A 71 -3.31 -2.41 2.77
N ILE A 72 -3.26 -3.63 2.22
CA ILE A 72 -4.47 -4.46 2.05
C ILE A 72 -5.13 -4.83 3.39
N LEU A 73 -4.34 -4.95 4.45
CA LEU A 73 -4.82 -5.30 5.79
C LEU A 73 -5.30 -4.07 6.57
N ASN A 74 -4.62 -2.93 6.39
CA ASN A 74 -4.89 -1.70 7.14
C ASN A 74 -5.87 -0.74 6.44
N ALA A 75 -6.23 -1.01 5.18
CA ALA A 75 -7.14 -0.18 4.39
C ALA A 75 -8.50 0.05 5.07
N PRO A 76 -9.18 -0.96 5.67
CA PRO A 76 -10.47 -0.73 6.32
C PRO A 76 -10.38 0.27 7.49
N ALA A 77 -9.39 0.09 8.37
CA ALA A 77 -9.18 0.99 9.52
C ALA A 77 -8.81 2.41 9.07
N THR A 78 -7.94 2.52 8.06
CA THR A 78 -7.56 3.81 7.47
C THR A 78 -8.75 4.50 6.81
N GLY A 79 -9.58 3.75 6.09
CA GLY A 79 -10.78 4.27 5.42
C GLY A 79 -11.79 4.83 6.43
N VAL A 80 -12.04 4.11 7.53
CA VAL A 80 -12.90 4.59 8.62
C VAL A 80 -12.32 5.86 9.24
N ALA A 81 -11.03 5.87 9.57
CA ALA A 81 -10.39 7.04 10.17
C ALA A 81 -10.51 8.29 9.27
N ILE A 82 -10.26 8.14 7.97
CA ILE A 82 -10.37 9.25 7.01
C ILE A 82 -11.83 9.70 6.84
N ALA A 83 -12.78 8.76 6.78
CA ALA A 83 -14.20 9.09 6.67
C ALA A 83 -14.69 9.90 7.88
N GLU A 84 -14.34 9.49 9.10
CA GLU A 84 -14.66 10.22 10.33
C GLU A 84 -13.97 11.60 10.36
N MET A 85 -12.71 11.71 9.93
CA MET A 85 -12.06 13.02 9.80
C MET A 85 -12.78 13.95 8.83
N ILE A 86 -13.31 13.43 7.73
CA ILE A 86 -14.07 14.20 6.74
C ILE A 86 -15.43 14.65 7.30
N VAL A 87 -16.16 13.75 7.96
CA VAL A 87 -17.55 14.01 8.41
C VAL A 87 -17.60 14.72 9.76
N ASP A 88 -16.78 14.27 10.71
CA ASP A 88 -16.83 14.67 12.12
C ASP A 88 -15.64 15.55 12.54
N GLY A 89 -14.68 15.77 11.64
CA GLY A 89 -13.49 16.58 11.88
C GLY A 89 -12.38 15.87 12.69
N LYS A 90 -12.61 14.62 13.11
CA LYS A 90 -11.62 13.79 13.83
C LYS A 90 -11.91 12.30 13.64
N SER A 91 -10.88 11.47 13.72
CA SER A 91 -11.04 10.02 13.84
C SER A 91 -11.30 9.66 15.31
N SER A 92 -12.33 8.88 15.57
CA SER A 92 -12.75 8.42 16.89
C SER A 92 -12.69 6.89 17.05
N SER A 93 -12.87 6.15 15.95
CA SER A 93 -12.80 4.69 15.94
C SER A 93 -11.36 4.17 15.96
N VAL A 94 -10.42 4.92 15.38
CA VAL A 94 -9.02 4.51 15.26
C VAL A 94 -8.10 5.68 15.58
N ASP A 95 -7.15 5.50 16.49
CA ASP A 95 -6.09 6.49 16.72
C ASP A 95 -5.01 6.36 15.64
N VAL A 96 -4.95 7.35 14.75
CA VAL A 96 -3.94 7.46 13.69
C VAL A 96 -3.00 8.65 13.91
N SER A 97 -3.00 9.24 15.11
CA SER A 97 -2.17 10.41 15.43
C SER A 97 -0.68 10.18 15.25
N ALA A 98 -0.22 8.93 15.34
CA ALA A 98 1.15 8.52 15.04
C ALA A 98 1.55 8.87 13.59
N PHE A 99 0.61 8.80 12.66
CA PHE A 99 0.79 8.86 11.20
C PHE A 99 0.48 10.24 10.60
N ASP A 100 0.33 11.27 11.46
CA ASP A 100 -0.07 12.61 11.04
C ASP A 100 0.88 13.19 9.97
N PRO A 101 0.37 13.65 8.82
CA PRO A 101 1.18 14.20 7.73
C PRO A 101 2.11 15.35 8.14
N SER A 102 1.75 16.15 9.15
CA SER A 102 2.58 17.26 9.66
C SER A 102 3.91 16.81 10.26
N LYS A 103 4.09 15.51 10.52
CA LYS A 103 5.37 14.95 10.98
C LYS A 103 6.36 14.67 9.85
N PHE A 104 5.90 14.74 8.60
CA PHE A 104 6.65 14.30 7.42
C PHE A 104 6.72 15.35 6.30
N MET A 105 5.97 16.46 6.43
CA MET A 105 5.81 17.50 5.40
C MET A 105 6.07 18.90 5.97
#